data_AF-A0A7S2VC53-F1
#
_entry.id   AF-A0A7S2VC53-F1
#
_cell.length_a   1.000
_cell.length_b   1.000
_cell.length_c   1.000
_cell.angle_alpha   90.00
_cell.angle_beta   90.00
_cell.angle_gamma   90.00
#
_symmetry.space_group_name_H-M   'P 1'
#
loop_
_entity.id
_entity.type
_entity.pdbx_description
1 polymer ?
#
loop_
_entity_poly.entity_id
_entity_poly.type
_entity_poly.pdbx_seq_one_letter_code
_entity_poly.pdbx_strand_id
1 'polypeptide(L)'
;LTAAPASDAAVASALAATAAPVERRVCDICWKKDGKTNLNLLRCTKCDLHVHAQCYSYIPKDRNKKEFECWACASICSIVKVRERDRATNERKEIVVTERPTECCLCNVDDGLSVPHAMHPLFDDHGKRARQIVLPPSNWGVKLGQRRSESGELKRPERTAWAHTLCVSAAASKGFCYGVMKDGNYGDDEDPSRVKEDNDSVNSALTFEGDEEYEEESSHHFAM
;
A
#
# COMPACT_ATOMS: atom_id res chain seq x y z
N LEU A 1 -52.05 26.21 37.66
CA LEU A 1 -50.96 25.39 38.24
C LEU A 1 -50.87 24.10 37.45
N THR A 2 -50.12 24.11 36.35
CA THR A 2 -49.75 22.91 35.57
C THR A 2 -48.39 23.23 34.96
N ALA A 3 -47.32 22.82 35.64
CA ALA A 3 -45.95 22.96 35.17
C ALA A 3 -45.57 21.75 34.31
N ALA A 4 -44.97 22.01 33.15
CA ALA A 4 -44.46 21.01 32.23
C ALA A 4 -43.19 20.32 32.78
N PRO A 5 -42.93 19.04 32.45
CA PRO A 5 -41.71 18.35 32.85
C PRO A 5 -40.51 18.73 31.97
N ALA A 6 -39.38 18.98 32.64
CA ALA A 6 -38.09 19.27 32.04
C ALA A 6 -37.50 18.02 31.36
N SER A 7 -36.81 18.24 30.24
CA SER A 7 -36.28 17.27 29.30
C SER A 7 -35.09 16.44 29.83
N ASP A 8 -35.16 15.13 29.61
CA ASP A 8 -34.09 14.12 29.76
C ASP A 8 -32.94 14.30 28.74
N ALA A 9 -32.22 15.43 28.82
CA ALA A 9 -31.09 15.73 27.93
C ALA A 9 -29.73 15.77 28.66
N ALA A 10 -29.65 15.27 29.91
CA ALA A 10 -28.49 15.52 30.79
C ALA A 10 -27.64 14.29 31.14
N VAL A 11 -27.84 13.12 30.51
CA VAL A 11 -27.04 11.91 30.83
C VAL A 11 -26.65 11.12 29.57
N ALA A 12 -25.91 11.75 28.66
CA ALA A 12 -25.22 11.05 27.57
C ALA A 12 -23.94 11.76 27.09
N SER A 13 -23.29 12.56 27.94
CA SER A 13 -22.08 13.31 27.54
C SER A 13 -21.01 13.28 28.63
N ALA A 14 -20.53 12.07 28.93
CA ALA A 14 -19.36 11.88 29.79
C ALA A 14 -18.72 10.51 29.53
N LEU A 15 -18.18 10.31 28.32
CA LEU A 15 -17.14 9.29 28.04
C LEU A 15 -16.49 9.53 26.67
N ALA A 16 -16.15 10.79 26.37
CA ALA A 16 -15.11 11.10 25.40
C ALA A 16 -13.85 11.47 26.20
N ALA A 17 -13.30 10.49 26.91
CA ALA A 17 -11.96 10.61 27.44
C ALA A 17 -11.01 10.66 26.23
N THR A 18 -10.49 11.85 25.97
CA THR A 18 -9.39 12.12 25.06
C THR A 18 -8.17 11.34 25.53
N ALA A 19 -8.07 10.08 25.13
CA ALA A 19 -6.80 9.37 25.17
C ALA A 19 -5.86 10.12 24.22
N ALA A 20 -4.89 10.84 24.79
CA ALA A 20 -3.75 11.31 24.02
C ALA A 20 -3.20 10.12 23.22
N PRO A 21 -2.87 10.28 21.92
CA PRO A 21 -2.36 9.18 21.12
C PRO A 21 -1.13 8.62 21.83
N VAL A 22 -1.20 7.35 22.23
CA VAL A 22 -0.04 6.65 22.81
C VAL A 22 1.03 6.67 21.74
N GLU A 23 2.10 7.44 21.95
CA GLU A 23 3.22 7.47 21.02
C GLU A 23 3.78 6.06 20.88
N ARG A 24 3.48 5.41 19.76
CA ARG A 24 4.08 4.13 19.40
C ARG A 24 5.52 4.41 18.99
N ARG A 25 6.45 4.04 19.86
CA ARG A 25 7.91 4.28 19.68
C ARG A 25 8.66 3.06 19.16
N VAL A 26 7.98 2.15 18.46
CA VAL A 26 8.57 0.93 17.90
C VAL A 26 8.18 0.77 16.44
N CYS A 27 9.06 0.12 15.67
CA CYS A 27 8.82 -0.24 14.27
C CYS A 27 7.83 -1.41 14.18
N ASP A 28 6.80 -1.28 13.35
CA ASP A 28 5.76 -2.30 13.14
C ASP A 28 6.28 -3.57 12.44
N ILE A 29 7.47 -3.51 11.83
CA ILE A 29 8.10 -4.62 11.11
C ILE A 29 9.05 -5.42 12.01
N CYS A 30 9.93 -4.73 12.74
CA CYS A 30 11.00 -5.39 13.52
C CYS A 30 10.84 -5.26 15.05
N TRP A 31 9.81 -4.53 15.50
CA TRP A 31 9.48 -4.25 16.90
C TRP A 31 10.60 -3.60 17.73
N LYS A 32 11.61 -3.03 17.06
CA LYS A 32 12.70 -2.28 17.70
C LYS A 32 12.32 -0.80 17.85
N LYS A 33 12.85 -0.17 18.90
CA LYS A 33 12.69 1.28 19.14
C LYS A 33 13.48 2.11 18.12
N ASP A 34 13.11 3.39 18.03
CA ASP A 34 13.87 4.40 17.28
C ASP A 34 15.34 4.50 17.75
N GLY A 35 16.24 4.85 16.84
CA GLY A 35 17.68 5.01 17.08
C GLY A 35 18.45 3.70 17.32
N LYS A 36 17.77 2.56 17.49
CA LYS A 36 18.44 1.26 17.57
C LYS A 36 19.12 0.98 16.22
N THR A 37 20.40 0.61 16.27
CA THR A 37 21.24 0.36 15.07
C THR A 37 21.37 1.55 14.11
N ASN A 38 21.30 2.80 14.61
CA ASN A 38 21.33 4.03 13.80
C ASN A 38 20.20 4.12 12.77
N LEU A 39 19.05 3.47 13.03
CA LEU A 39 17.87 3.53 12.17
C LEU A 39 16.87 4.55 12.70
N ASN A 40 16.44 5.45 11.82
CA ASN A 40 15.42 6.43 12.12
C ASN A 40 14.03 5.81 11.90
N LEU A 41 13.17 5.93 12.92
CA LEU A 41 11.78 5.55 12.87
C LEU A 41 10.99 6.64 12.14
N LEU A 42 10.36 6.25 11.04
CA LEU A 42 9.48 7.10 10.25
C LEU A 42 8.04 6.82 10.68
N ARG A 43 7.22 7.87 10.70
CA ARG A 43 5.78 7.79 10.94
C ARG A 43 5.03 8.29 9.72
N CYS A 44 4.09 7.49 9.22
CA CYS A 44 3.29 7.92 8.07
C CYS A 44 2.41 9.11 8.44
N THR A 45 2.31 10.11 7.57
CA THR A 45 1.49 11.32 7.80
C THR A 45 -0.01 11.06 7.66
N LYS A 46 -0.41 10.04 6.88
CA LYS A 46 -1.82 9.70 6.62
C LYS A 46 -2.36 8.54 7.44
N CYS A 47 -1.49 7.68 7.97
CA CYS A 47 -1.89 6.55 8.82
C CYS A 47 -0.90 6.36 9.98
N ASP A 48 -1.27 5.60 11.00
CA ASP A 48 -0.43 5.42 12.19
C ASP A 48 0.66 4.34 12.03
N LEU A 49 1.17 4.16 10.79
CA LEU A 49 2.24 3.21 10.50
C LEU A 49 3.60 3.78 10.93
N HIS A 50 4.36 3.02 11.70
CA HIS A 50 5.67 3.36 12.22
C HIS A 50 6.71 2.36 11.73
N VAL A 51 7.68 2.79 10.91
CA VAL A 51 8.65 1.89 10.29
C VAL A 51 10.03 2.51 10.21
N HIS A 52 11.08 1.70 10.38
CA HIS A 52 12.41 2.13 9.97
C HIS A 52 12.49 2.18 8.45
N ALA A 53 13.15 3.21 7.92
CA ALA A 53 13.38 3.37 6.48
C ALA A 53 13.85 2.06 5.82
N GLN A 54 14.90 1.45 6.37
CA GLN A 54 15.45 0.17 5.89
C GLN A 54 14.49 -1.01 6.05
N CYS A 55 13.73 -1.09 7.16
CA CYS A 55 12.76 -2.17 7.35
C CYS A 55 11.64 -2.12 6.31
N TYR A 56 11.25 -0.92 5.89
CA TYR A 56 10.22 -0.71 4.88
C TYR A 56 10.79 -0.57 3.46
N SER A 57 12.10 -0.82 3.27
CA SER A 57 12.81 -0.60 2.00
C SER A 57 12.58 0.81 1.41
N TYR A 58 12.38 1.80 2.28
CA TYR A 58 12.15 3.18 1.91
C TYR A 58 13.45 3.97 2.01
N ILE A 59 13.78 4.72 0.95
CA ILE A 59 14.90 5.67 0.96
C ILE A 59 14.31 7.08 0.90
N PRO A 60 14.54 7.92 1.93
CA PRO A 60 14.08 9.30 1.89
C PRO A 60 14.76 10.06 0.76
N LYS A 61 13.94 10.72 -0.09
CA LYS A 61 14.42 11.58 -1.18
C LYS A 61 15.25 12.76 -0.70
N ASP A 62 14.90 13.27 0.48
CA ASP A 62 15.65 14.29 1.17
C ASP A 62 15.84 13.81 2.61
N ARG A 63 17.09 13.64 3.03
CA ARG A 63 17.44 13.25 4.41
C ARG A 63 16.90 14.26 5.44
N ASN A 64 16.60 15.49 5.01
CA ASN A 64 16.05 16.56 5.83
C ASN A 64 14.52 16.62 5.82
N LYS A 65 13.84 16.00 4.83
CA LYS A 65 12.37 15.91 4.82
C LYS A 65 11.92 14.87 5.84
N LYS A 66 11.16 15.34 6.83
CA LYS A 66 10.55 14.51 7.88
C LYS A 66 9.22 13.89 7.47
N GLU A 67 8.73 14.25 6.28
CA GLU A 67 7.43 13.79 5.80
C GLU A 67 7.59 12.43 5.13
N PHE A 68 6.93 11.42 5.70
CA PHE A 68 6.90 10.06 5.17
C PHE A 68 5.45 9.68 4.88
N GLU A 69 5.21 9.18 3.68
CA GLU A 69 3.95 8.56 3.29
C GLU A 69 4.21 7.11 2.87
N CYS A 70 3.50 6.15 3.47
CA CYS A 70 3.67 4.75 3.11
C CYS A 70 3.07 4.44 1.74
N TRP A 71 3.56 3.39 1.07
CA TRP A 71 3.12 3.03 -0.29
C TRP A 71 1.61 2.81 -0.39
N ALA A 72 1.01 2.19 0.63
CA ALA A 72 -0.43 1.97 0.67
C ALA A 72 -1.22 3.28 0.72
N CYS A 73 -0.79 4.27 1.50
CA CYS A 73 -1.44 5.57 1.56
C CYS A 73 -1.21 6.39 0.28
N ALA A 74 0.01 6.34 -0.26
CA ALA A 74 0.38 7.02 -1.49
C ALA A 74 -0.43 6.53 -2.69
N SER A 75 -0.86 5.26 -2.66
CA SER A 75 -1.69 4.68 -3.72
C SER A 75 -3.15 5.14 -3.74
N ILE A 76 -3.64 5.80 -2.69
CA ILE A 76 -5.04 6.26 -2.67
C ILE A 76 -5.26 7.31 -3.77
N CYS A 77 -6.36 7.18 -4.51
CA CYS A 77 -6.74 7.97 -5.68
C CYS A 77 -5.80 7.80 -6.90
N SER A 78 -4.92 6.80 -6.87
CA SER A 78 -4.03 6.51 -7.99
C SER A 78 -4.69 5.59 -9.03
N ILE A 79 -4.33 5.77 -10.30
CA ILE A 79 -4.85 5.00 -11.43
C ILE A 79 -3.78 3.98 -11.86
N VAL A 80 -4.05 2.70 -11.64
CA VAL A 80 -3.11 1.62 -11.98
C VAL A 80 -3.51 1.01 -13.31
N LYS A 81 -2.67 1.19 -14.34
CA LYS A 81 -2.78 0.46 -15.61
C LYS A 81 -2.29 -0.97 -15.42
N VAL A 82 -3.15 -1.94 -15.65
CA VAL A 82 -2.85 -3.36 -15.45
C VAL A 82 -2.50 -4.06 -16.76
N ARG A 83 -2.01 -5.30 -16.70
CA ARG A 83 -1.63 -6.06 -17.90
C ARG A 83 -2.84 -6.38 -18.79
N GLU A 84 -4.00 -6.59 -18.21
CA GLU A 84 -5.24 -6.88 -18.93
C GLU A 84 -5.62 -5.74 -19.90
N ARG A 85 -6.20 -6.10 -21.05
CA ARG A 85 -6.75 -5.14 -22.01
C ARG A 85 -8.27 -5.18 -22.01
N ASP A 86 -8.88 -4.02 -22.17
CA ASP A 86 -10.29 -3.91 -22.47
C ASP A 86 -10.56 -4.50 -23.87
N ARG A 87 -11.57 -5.35 -23.99
CA ARG A 87 -11.87 -6.06 -25.26
C ARG A 87 -12.45 -5.12 -26.32
N ALA A 88 -13.11 -4.04 -25.93
CA ALA A 88 -13.76 -3.11 -26.82
C ALA A 88 -12.78 -2.05 -27.34
N THR A 89 -11.97 -1.45 -26.46
CA THR A 89 -11.03 -0.39 -26.85
C THR A 89 -9.65 -0.91 -27.23
N ASN A 90 -9.33 -2.15 -26.85
CA ASN A 90 -7.97 -2.72 -26.91
C ASN A 90 -6.95 -1.89 -26.10
N GLU A 91 -7.40 -0.98 -25.24
CA GLU A 91 -6.55 -0.23 -24.31
C GLU A 91 -6.27 -1.06 -23.07
N ARG A 92 -5.22 -0.70 -22.31
CA ARG A 92 -4.96 -1.33 -21.02
C ARG A 92 -6.06 -0.95 -20.05
N LYS A 93 -6.52 -1.93 -19.29
CA LYS A 93 -7.50 -1.72 -18.24
C LYS A 93 -6.88 -0.90 -17.12
N GLU A 94 -7.68 -0.02 -16.53
CA GLU A 94 -7.30 0.85 -15.44
C GLU A 94 -8.07 0.48 -14.18
N ILE A 95 -7.37 0.39 -13.06
CA ILE A 95 -7.96 0.18 -11.74
C ILE A 95 -7.67 1.42 -10.90
N VAL A 96 -8.73 2.09 -10.43
CA VAL A 96 -8.62 3.21 -9.50
C VAL A 96 -8.56 2.67 -8.07
N VAL A 97 -7.49 2.98 -7.35
CA VAL A 97 -7.36 2.61 -5.94
C VAL A 97 -8.09 3.65 -5.09
N THR A 98 -9.31 3.33 -4.65
CA THR A 98 -10.16 4.28 -3.91
C THR A 98 -9.89 4.29 -2.41
N GLU A 99 -9.36 3.20 -1.86
CA GLU A 99 -9.12 3.02 -0.43
C GLU A 99 -7.72 2.47 -0.19
N ARG A 100 -7.18 2.71 1.02
CA ARG A 100 -5.88 2.16 1.42
C ARG A 100 -5.90 0.64 1.32
N PRO A 101 -4.97 0.01 0.60
CA PRO A 101 -4.83 -1.44 0.60
C PRO A 101 -4.52 -1.98 1.99
N THR A 102 -5.29 -2.97 2.43
CA THR A 102 -5.14 -3.65 3.73
C THR A 102 -5.00 -5.16 3.61
N GLU A 103 -5.40 -5.73 2.47
CA GLU A 103 -5.36 -7.17 2.24
C GLU A 103 -4.00 -7.59 1.68
N CYS A 104 -3.41 -8.62 2.30
CA CYS A 104 -2.21 -9.27 1.77
C CYS A 104 -2.60 -10.49 0.91
N CYS A 105 -2.09 -10.56 -0.32
CA CYS A 105 -2.31 -11.71 -1.20
C CYS A 105 -1.43 -12.92 -0.92
N LEU A 106 -0.49 -12.82 0.03
CA LEU A 106 0.46 -13.87 0.40
C LEU A 106 0.13 -14.56 1.74
N CYS A 107 -0.83 -14.06 2.51
CA CYS A 107 -1.24 -14.64 3.79
C CYS A 107 -2.67 -14.25 4.18
N ASN A 108 -3.19 -14.84 5.25
CA ASN A 108 -4.57 -14.62 5.71
C ASN A 108 -4.65 -13.69 6.94
N VAL A 109 -3.57 -12.99 7.26
CA VAL A 109 -3.57 -12.06 8.39
C VAL A 109 -4.39 -10.83 7.99
N ASP A 110 -5.54 -10.66 8.62
CA ASP A 110 -6.45 -9.51 8.49
C ASP A 110 -6.75 -8.97 9.89
N ASP A 111 -5.90 -8.06 10.37
CA ASP A 111 -6.11 -7.35 11.64
C ASP A 111 -7.12 -6.19 11.49
N GLY A 112 -7.79 -6.13 10.33
CA GLY A 112 -8.75 -5.11 9.96
C GLY A 112 -8.13 -3.72 9.79
N LEU A 113 -8.96 -2.69 9.94
CA LEU A 113 -8.53 -1.28 9.91
C LEU A 113 -7.88 -0.81 11.23
N SER A 114 -7.81 -1.68 12.24
CA SER A 114 -7.43 -1.27 13.60
C SER A 114 -5.93 -1.00 13.74
N VAL A 115 -5.09 -1.67 12.94
CA VAL A 115 -3.64 -1.44 12.89
C VAL A 115 -3.20 -1.47 11.43
N PRO A 116 -2.68 -0.36 10.87
CA PRO A 116 -2.21 -0.35 9.50
C PRO A 116 -0.96 -1.21 9.36
N HIS A 117 -0.96 -2.18 8.44
CA HIS A 117 0.23 -2.97 8.13
C HIS A 117 1.12 -2.27 7.10
N ALA A 118 2.42 -2.53 7.18
CA ALA A 118 3.37 -2.14 6.15
C ALA A 118 3.13 -2.98 4.89
N MET A 119 2.70 -2.34 3.80
CA MET A 119 2.33 -3.03 2.55
C MET A 119 3.19 -2.54 1.39
N HIS A 120 3.41 -3.42 0.42
CA HIS A 120 3.97 -3.10 -0.90
C HIS A 120 3.07 -3.59 -2.02
N PRO A 121 3.01 -2.87 -3.14
CA PRO A 121 2.40 -3.37 -4.37
C PRO A 121 3.24 -4.53 -4.93
N LEU A 122 2.56 -5.55 -5.47
CA LEU A 122 3.22 -6.68 -6.14
C LEU A 122 3.07 -6.60 -7.66
N PHE A 123 4.18 -6.76 -8.36
CA PHE A 123 4.27 -6.71 -9.81
C PHE A 123 4.58 -8.10 -10.38
N ASP A 124 4.20 -8.31 -11.63
CA ASP A 124 4.33 -9.58 -12.34
C ASP A 124 5.65 -9.77 -13.08
N ASP A 125 6.46 -8.72 -13.13
CA ASP A 125 7.75 -8.67 -13.81
C ASP A 125 8.54 -7.46 -13.27
N HIS A 126 9.79 -7.29 -13.70
CA HIS A 126 10.56 -6.07 -13.50
C HIS A 126 10.66 -5.20 -14.76
N GLY A 127 11.30 -4.06 -14.56
CA GLY A 127 11.59 -3.04 -15.53
C GLY A 127 10.35 -2.32 -16.03
N LYS A 128 10.55 -1.63 -17.14
CA LYS A 128 9.55 -0.85 -17.89
C LYS A 128 8.29 -1.62 -18.32
N ARG A 129 8.30 -2.95 -18.22
CA ARG A 129 7.16 -3.80 -18.63
C ARG A 129 6.39 -4.39 -17.45
N ALA A 130 6.93 -4.27 -16.24
CA ALA A 130 6.26 -4.66 -15.00
C ALA A 130 4.85 -4.09 -14.95
N ARG A 131 3.88 -4.86 -14.47
CA ARG A 131 2.54 -4.35 -14.15
C ARG A 131 2.12 -4.92 -12.82
N GLN A 132 1.35 -4.14 -12.07
CA GLN A 132 0.83 -4.62 -10.80
C GLN A 132 -0.11 -5.80 -11.05
N ILE A 133 0.08 -6.89 -10.30
CA ILE A 133 -0.76 -8.08 -10.41
C ILE A 133 -2.19 -7.73 -10.04
N VAL A 134 -3.15 -8.29 -10.77
CA VAL A 134 -4.58 -8.14 -10.52
C VAL A 134 -5.10 -9.40 -9.86
N LEU A 135 -5.76 -9.23 -8.72
CA LEU A 135 -6.47 -10.31 -8.06
C LEU A 135 -7.89 -10.39 -8.64
N PRO A 136 -8.32 -11.58 -9.09
CA PRO A 136 -9.66 -11.73 -9.65
C PRO A 136 -10.73 -11.46 -8.57
N PRO A 137 -11.97 -11.19 -9.00
CA PRO A 137 -13.11 -11.19 -8.10
C PRO A 137 -13.17 -12.51 -7.33
N SER A 138 -13.37 -12.45 -6.02
CA SER A 138 -13.35 -13.64 -5.18
C SER A 138 -14.45 -13.63 -4.12
N ASN A 139 -14.95 -14.81 -3.80
CA ASN A 139 -15.95 -15.01 -2.75
C ASN A 139 -15.29 -15.23 -1.37
N TRP A 140 -13.95 -15.31 -1.34
CA TRP A 140 -13.22 -15.68 -0.15
C TRP A 140 -12.98 -14.45 0.75
N GLY A 141 -13.18 -14.63 2.06
CA GLY A 141 -12.98 -13.57 3.04
C GLY A 141 -14.04 -12.46 3.05
N VAL A 142 -15.19 -12.63 2.38
CA VAL A 142 -16.25 -11.61 2.49
C VAL A 142 -16.77 -11.57 3.92
N LYS A 143 -16.53 -10.44 4.61
CA LYS A 143 -17.03 -10.21 5.97
C LYS A 143 -18.56 -10.17 5.94
N LEU A 144 -19.21 -10.81 6.91
CA LEU A 144 -20.66 -10.69 7.15
C LEU A 144 -21.01 -9.19 7.27
N GLY A 145 -21.63 -8.61 6.23
CA GLY A 145 -22.06 -7.21 6.21
C GLY A 145 -21.58 -6.35 5.03
N GLN A 146 -20.67 -6.83 4.18
CA GLN A 146 -20.33 -6.09 2.93
C GLN A 146 -21.45 -6.19 1.89
N ARG A 147 -21.69 -5.08 1.16
CA ARG A 147 -22.78 -4.91 0.20
C ARG A 147 -22.91 -6.10 -0.75
N ARG A 148 -24.10 -6.69 -0.80
CA ARG A 148 -24.50 -7.62 -1.86
C ARG A 148 -24.35 -6.92 -3.21
N SER A 149 -23.80 -7.61 -4.22
CA SER A 149 -24.00 -7.21 -5.60
C SER A 149 -25.50 -7.16 -5.92
N GLU A 150 -25.90 -6.50 -7.01
CA GLU A 150 -27.29 -6.55 -7.52
C GLU A 150 -27.76 -7.99 -7.81
N SER A 151 -26.82 -8.92 -8.05
CA SER A 151 -27.07 -10.36 -8.21
C SER A 151 -27.15 -11.16 -6.90
N GLY A 152 -26.95 -10.53 -5.73
CA GLY A 152 -26.99 -11.18 -4.43
C GLY A 152 -25.72 -11.96 -4.04
N GLU A 153 -24.69 -11.98 -4.90
CA GLU A 153 -23.41 -12.63 -4.61
C GLU A 153 -22.47 -11.70 -3.83
N LEU A 154 -21.94 -12.20 -2.72
CA LEU A 154 -20.85 -11.59 -1.98
C LEU A 154 -19.55 -11.85 -2.75
N LYS A 155 -19.20 -10.95 -3.66
CA LYS A 155 -17.93 -10.98 -4.41
C LYS A 155 -17.10 -9.76 -4.05
N ARG A 156 -15.90 -9.98 -3.54
CA ARG A 156 -14.87 -8.93 -3.52
C ARG A 156 -14.62 -8.52 -4.97
N PRO A 157 -14.56 -7.21 -5.27
CA PRO A 157 -14.24 -6.77 -6.61
C PRO A 157 -12.82 -7.18 -6.98
N GLU A 158 -12.57 -7.15 -8.28
CA GLU A 158 -11.22 -7.17 -8.79
C GLU A 158 -10.41 -6.01 -8.19
N ARG A 159 -9.14 -6.25 -7.84
CA ARG A 159 -8.30 -5.29 -7.14
C ARG A 159 -6.83 -5.56 -7.40
N THR A 160 -6.00 -4.56 -7.19
CA THR A 160 -4.54 -4.72 -7.31
C THR A 160 -3.98 -5.55 -6.16
N ALA A 161 -2.92 -6.32 -6.44
CA ALA A 161 -2.28 -7.18 -5.46
C ALA A 161 -1.33 -6.38 -4.57
N TRP A 162 -1.47 -6.58 -3.26
CA TRP A 162 -0.62 -6.01 -2.23
C TRP A 162 -0.17 -7.08 -1.26
N ALA A 163 0.98 -6.88 -0.63
CA ALA A 163 1.46 -7.80 0.38
C ALA A 163 2.19 -7.10 1.53
N HIS A 164 2.14 -7.72 2.71
CA HIS A 164 2.90 -7.25 3.86
C HIS A 164 4.39 -7.26 3.57
N THR A 165 5.12 -6.24 4.00
CA THR A 165 6.58 -6.18 3.86
C THR A 165 7.25 -7.46 4.36
N LEU A 166 6.81 -8.03 5.50
CA LEU A 166 7.35 -9.29 6.01
C LEU A 166 7.04 -10.51 5.12
N CYS A 167 5.84 -10.58 4.53
CA CYS A 167 5.50 -11.67 3.60
C CYS A 167 6.37 -11.61 2.35
N VAL A 168 6.61 -10.40 1.87
CA VAL A 168 7.46 -10.16 0.70
C VAL A 168 8.93 -10.44 1.02
N SER A 169 9.47 -9.97 2.14
CA SER A 169 10.83 -10.33 2.59
C SER A 169 11.02 -11.84 2.70
N ALA A 170 10.01 -12.56 3.21
CA ALA A 170 10.05 -14.01 3.31
C ALA A 170 10.02 -14.71 1.94
N ALA A 171 9.18 -14.24 1.01
CA ALA A 171 9.17 -14.72 -0.37
C ALA A 171 10.51 -14.42 -1.09
N ALA A 172 11.09 -13.25 -0.86
CA ALA A 172 12.36 -12.83 -1.43
C ALA A 172 13.53 -13.70 -0.95
N SER A 173 13.53 -14.06 0.32
CA SER A 173 14.54 -14.96 0.90
C SER A 173 14.58 -16.34 0.24
N LYS A 174 13.51 -16.71 -0.50
CA LYS A 174 13.38 -17.96 -1.24
C LYS A 174 13.54 -17.79 -2.76
N GLY A 175 13.83 -16.57 -3.22
CA GLY A 175 13.95 -16.26 -4.65
C GLY A 175 12.61 -16.18 -5.39
N PHE A 176 11.48 -16.02 -4.69
CA PHE A 176 10.15 -15.88 -5.32
C PHE A 176 9.74 -14.44 -5.57
N CYS A 177 10.48 -13.46 -5.03
CA CYS A 177 10.28 -12.07 -5.35
C CYS A 177 11.57 -11.28 -5.13
N TYR A 178 11.67 -10.10 -5.73
CA TYR A 178 12.83 -9.25 -5.59
C TYR A 178 12.42 -7.78 -5.52
N GLY A 179 13.18 -7.02 -4.74
CA GLY A 179 13.01 -5.57 -4.66
C GLY A 179 13.52 -4.94 -5.94
N VAL A 180 12.72 -4.07 -6.54
CA VAL A 180 13.03 -3.40 -7.81
C VAL A 180 13.13 -1.90 -7.60
N MET A 181 13.99 -1.26 -8.40
CA MET A 181 14.27 0.16 -8.32
C MET A 181 13.05 1.01 -8.75
N LYS A 182 13.15 2.33 -8.59
CA LYS A 182 12.06 3.26 -8.95
C LYS A 182 11.64 3.17 -10.42
N ASP A 183 12.62 2.96 -11.31
CA ASP A 183 12.43 2.73 -12.74
C ASP A 183 11.89 1.32 -13.08
N GLY A 184 11.69 0.50 -12.03
CA GLY A 184 11.26 -0.89 -12.12
C GLY A 184 12.41 -1.87 -12.34
N ASN A 185 13.62 -1.42 -12.65
CA ASN A 185 14.71 -2.33 -13.01
C ASN A 185 15.20 -3.15 -11.81
N TYR A 186 15.73 -4.33 -12.13
CA TYR A 186 16.37 -5.24 -11.19
C TYR A 186 17.81 -5.46 -11.65
N GLY A 187 18.79 -5.05 -10.84
CA GLY A 187 20.21 -5.12 -11.22
C GLY A 187 20.59 -4.23 -12.41
N ASP A 188 21.67 -4.60 -13.10
CA ASP A 188 22.26 -3.86 -14.21
C ASP A 188 21.67 -4.26 -15.59
N ASP A 189 20.46 -4.82 -15.61
CA ASP A 189 19.79 -5.31 -16.82
C ASP A 189 19.29 -4.14 -17.71
N GLU A 190 20.22 -3.39 -18.28
CA GLU A 190 19.96 -2.45 -19.37
C GLU A 190 19.90 -3.22 -20.70
N ASP A 191 18.77 -3.87 -21.02
CA ASP A 191 18.50 -4.33 -22.38
C ASP A 191 17.65 -3.29 -23.14
N PRO A 192 18.28 -2.30 -23.80
CA PRO A 192 17.58 -1.27 -24.56
C PRO A 192 16.87 -1.83 -25.81
N SER A 193 17.14 -3.07 -26.22
CA SER A 193 16.60 -3.65 -27.45
C SER A 193 15.14 -4.13 -27.33
N ARG A 194 14.58 -4.18 -26.11
CA ARG A 194 13.23 -4.66 -25.84
C ARG A 194 12.13 -3.59 -25.83
N VAL A 195 12.46 -2.33 -26.13
CA VAL A 195 11.49 -1.21 -26.09
C VAL A 195 10.85 -1.00 -27.47
N LYS A 196 9.91 -1.88 -27.83
CA LYS A 196 8.82 -1.44 -28.71
C LYS A 196 7.76 -0.84 -27.82
N GLU A 197 7.62 0.48 -27.94
CA GLU A 197 6.60 1.27 -27.28
C GLU A 197 5.22 0.61 -27.46
N ASP A 198 4.66 0.14 -26.35
CA ASP A 198 3.30 -0.36 -26.23
C ASP A 198 2.56 0.56 -25.26
N ASN A 199 2.45 1.82 -25.65
CA ASN A 199 1.47 2.80 -25.19
C ASN A 199 1.42 3.15 -23.67
N ASP A 200 2.45 3.31 -22.84
CA ASP A 200 3.87 2.98 -22.83
C ASP A 200 4.24 2.76 -21.35
N SER A 201 4.79 1.57 -21.06
CA SER A 201 5.76 1.27 -19.99
C SER A 201 5.67 2.01 -18.62
N VAL A 202 5.27 1.26 -17.55
CA VAL A 202 5.11 1.57 -16.09
C VAL A 202 5.57 2.95 -15.62
N ASN A 203 4.68 3.78 -15.10
CA ASN A 203 4.36 3.77 -13.66
C ASN A 203 3.10 4.64 -13.37
N SER A 204 1.92 4.34 -13.92
CA SER A 204 0.78 5.29 -13.97
C SER A 204 0.17 5.78 -12.64
N ALA A 205 0.75 5.48 -11.48
CA ALA A 205 0.18 5.82 -10.18
C ALA A 205 1.19 6.22 -9.08
N LEU A 206 2.47 5.85 -9.21
CA LEU A 206 3.51 6.13 -8.20
C LEU A 206 4.78 6.73 -8.82
N THR A 207 4.67 7.37 -10.00
CA THR A 207 5.71 8.29 -10.48
C THR A 207 5.83 9.45 -9.50
N PHE A 208 6.69 9.30 -8.51
CA PHE A 208 7.06 10.39 -7.65
C PHE A 208 7.97 11.32 -8.45
N GLU A 209 7.38 12.40 -8.97
CA GLU A 209 8.10 13.54 -9.54
C GLU A 209 9.07 14.05 -8.47
N GLY A 210 10.34 13.69 -8.61
CA GLY A 210 11.43 14.11 -7.76
C GLY A 210 12.60 14.40 -8.66
N ASP A 211 13.14 15.60 -8.52
CA ASP A 211 14.19 16.19 -9.35
C ASP A 211 15.40 15.25 -9.53
N GLU A 212 15.95 15.23 -10.74
CA GLU A 212 16.83 14.21 -11.34
C GLU A 212 18.27 14.11 -10.77
N GLU A 213 18.51 14.50 -9.52
CA GLU A 213 19.84 14.37 -8.90
C GLU A 213 19.75 13.46 -7.66
N TYR A 214 20.37 12.27 -7.74
CA TYR A 214 20.59 11.27 -6.69
C TYR A 214 19.45 10.27 -6.40
N GLU A 215 19.24 9.26 -7.26
CA GLU A 215 18.48 8.05 -6.90
C GLU A 215 19.08 6.80 -7.57
N GLU A 216 20.04 6.10 -6.92
CA GLU A 216 20.65 4.89 -7.51
C GLU A 216 20.44 3.58 -6.70
N GLU A 217 19.78 3.56 -5.53
CA GLU A 217 19.74 2.33 -4.70
C GLU A 217 18.43 2.02 -3.94
N SER A 218 17.27 2.60 -4.30
CA SER A 218 16.02 2.37 -3.55
C SER A 218 15.09 1.32 -4.17
N SER A 219 14.76 0.27 -3.41
CA SER A 219 13.69 -0.67 -3.80
C SER A 219 12.31 -0.04 -3.61
N HIS A 220 11.64 0.34 -4.69
CA HIS A 220 10.32 0.99 -4.67
C HIS A 220 9.16 0.00 -4.59
N HIS A 221 9.31 -1.17 -5.20
CA HIS A 221 8.26 -2.19 -5.27
C HIS A 221 8.88 -3.59 -5.34
N PHE A 222 8.04 -4.62 -5.35
CA PHE A 222 8.47 -6.00 -5.47
C PHE A 222 7.83 -6.67 -6.68
N ALA A 223 8.67 -7.36 -7.45
CA ALA A 223 8.26 -8.20 -8.56
C ALA A 223 8.33 -9.67 -8.14
N MET A 224 7.39 -10.49 -8.61
CA MET A 224 7.33 -11.95 -8.42
C MET A 224 7.63 -12.69 -9.72
#